data_AF-A0A2A2K604-F1
#
_entry.id   AF-A0A2A2K604-F1
#
_cell.length_a   1.000
_cell.length_b   1.000
_cell.length_c   1.000
_cell.angle_alpha   90.00
_cell.angle_beta   90.00
_cell.angle_gamma   90.00
#
_symmetry.space_group_name_H-M   'P 1'
#
loop_
_entity.id
_entity.type
_entity.pdbx_description
1 polymer ?
#
loop_
_entity_poly.entity_id
_entity_poly.type
_entity_poly.pdbx_seq_one_letter_code
_entity_poly.pdbx_strand_id
1 'polypeptide(L)'
;MSDPRETDPILDPKYDAAGLITAVVTARDGALLMVAHMNAEALAATQSSGEATFWSRSRGRLWKKGETSGNVLRVVEMRIDCDQDALWIIADPAGPASAAIRTGLIDDPTRADLLGSWALDTDRVCVVPGAKGRLRLGALVDYGEGQGCAASGTARRSGDRVQMTFGACRFEARFEGDRIVFPAELPASCDSLCTGRASLAALTVERLSTSTAEAETLRTPGGKLLCPTASAN
;
A
#
# COMPACT_ATOMS: atom_id res chain seq x y z
N MET A 1 -25.62 -24.53 -26.26
CA MET A 1 -24.99 -23.66 -27.27
C MET A 1 -24.10 -22.71 -26.49
N SER A 2 -22.81 -22.64 -26.81
CA SER A 2 -21.92 -21.65 -26.21
C SER A 2 -22.46 -20.26 -26.53
N ASP A 3 -22.56 -19.38 -25.53
CA ASP A 3 -22.91 -17.98 -25.77
C ASP A 3 -21.82 -17.38 -26.67
N PRO A 4 -22.16 -16.75 -27.81
CA PRO A 4 -21.18 -16.11 -28.67
C PRO A 4 -20.26 -15.14 -27.92
N ARG A 5 -20.74 -14.49 -26.86
CA ARG A 5 -19.94 -13.59 -26.01
C ARG A 5 -18.75 -14.27 -25.33
N GLU A 6 -18.82 -15.57 -25.11
CA GLU A 6 -17.74 -16.33 -24.47
C GLU A 6 -16.66 -16.78 -25.48
N THR A 7 -16.96 -16.69 -26.78
CA THR A 7 -16.19 -17.37 -27.83
C THR A 7 -15.77 -16.47 -28.98
N ASP A 8 -16.46 -15.34 -29.18
CA ASP A 8 -16.16 -14.34 -30.19
C ASP A 8 -15.09 -13.36 -29.68
N PRO A 9 -14.07 -12.99 -30.48
CA PRO A 9 -13.10 -11.95 -30.12
C PRO A 9 -13.71 -10.53 -30.04
N ILE A 10 -14.96 -10.32 -30.46
CA ILE A 10 -15.66 -9.05 -30.33
C ILE A 10 -16.16 -8.88 -28.89
N LEU A 11 -15.77 -7.77 -28.25
CA LEU A 11 -16.32 -7.37 -26.96
C LEU A 11 -17.78 -6.92 -27.12
N ASP A 12 -18.70 -7.63 -26.46
CA ASP A 12 -20.13 -7.35 -26.40
C ASP A 12 -20.60 -7.40 -24.93
N PRO A 13 -20.48 -6.28 -24.19
CA PRO A 13 -20.83 -6.22 -22.77
C PRO A 13 -22.26 -6.70 -22.49
N LYS A 14 -22.38 -7.63 -21.56
CA LYS A 14 -23.63 -8.23 -21.13
C LYS A 14 -24.22 -7.42 -19.96
N TYR A 15 -25.34 -6.78 -20.24
CA TYR A 15 -26.11 -6.05 -19.23
C TYR A 15 -27.16 -6.95 -18.58
N ASP A 16 -27.44 -6.72 -17.30
CA ASP A 16 -28.49 -7.38 -16.56
C ASP A 16 -29.90 -6.95 -17.02
N ALA A 17 -30.94 -7.49 -16.38
CA ALA A 17 -32.34 -7.17 -16.70
C ALA A 17 -32.71 -5.69 -16.48
N ALA A 18 -31.90 -4.93 -15.73
CA ALA A 18 -32.06 -3.50 -15.53
C ALA A 18 -31.20 -2.66 -16.50
N GLY A 19 -30.51 -3.29 -17.45
CA GLY A 19 -29.62 -2.63 -18.39
C GLY A 19 -28.31 -2.18 -17.76
N LEU A 20 -27.84 -2.87 -16.71
CA LEU A 20 -26.66 -2.50 -15.94
C LEU A 20 -25.57 -3.57 -16.01
N ILE A 21 -24.31 -3.11 -15.98
CA ILE A 21 -23.12 -3.94 -15.83
C ILE A 21 -22.39 -3.52 -14.55
N THR A 22 -21.78 -4.48 -13.85
CA THR A 22 -21.00 -4.18 -12.64
C THR A 22 -19.64 -3.63 -13.03
N ALA A 23 -19.17 -2.59 -12.35
CA ALA A 23 -17.85 -2.01 -12.55
C ALA A 23 -17.07 -2.00 -11.23
N VAL A 24 -15.98 -2.77 -11.20
CA VAL A 24 -15.00 -2.80 -10.12
C VAL A 24 -13.86 -1.85 -10.47
N VAL A 25 -13.56 -0.91 -9.59
CA VAL A 25 -12.54 0.11 -9.84
C VAL A 25 -11.38 -0.05 -8.88
N THR A 26 -10.16 -0.17 -9.41
CA THR A 26 -8.93 -0.26 -8.62
C THR A 26 -7.96 0.85 -8.99
N ALA A 27 -7.03 1.16 -8.07
CA ALA A 27 -5.84 1.92 -8.39
C ALA A 27 -4.81 1.03 -9.11
N ARG A 28 -3.73 1.66 -9.61
CA ARG A 28 -2.63 0.96 -10.31
C ARG A 28 -1.91 -0.09 -9.46
N ASP A 29 -1.90 0.10 -8.15
CA ASP A 29 -1.31 -0.83 -7.19
C ASP A 29 -2.24 -2.00 -6.81
N GLY A 30 -3.43 -2.06 -7.42
CA GLY A 30 -4.43 -3.10 -7.15
C GLY A 30 -5.38 -2.78 -5.99
N ALA A 31 -5.21 -1.63 -5.31
CA ALA A 31 -6.11 -1.26 -4.22
C ALA A 31 -7.54 -1.03 -4.75
N LEU A 32 -8.52 -1.68 -4.13
CA LEU A 32 -9.93 -1.49 -4.46
C LEU A 32 -10.37 -0.07 -4.07
N LEU A 33 -10.85 0.69 -5.05
CA LEU A 33 -11.36 2.05 -4.85
C LEU A 33 -12.87 2.05 -4.61
N MET A 34 -13.61 1.35 -5.47
CA MET A 34 -15.07 1.24 -5.35
C MET A 34 -15.65 0.18 -6.28
N VAL A 35 -16.91 -0.17 -6.02
CA VAL A 35 -17.78 -0.92 -6.94
C VAL A 35 -19.00 -0.06 -7.25
N ALA A 36 -19.41 -0.03 -8.52
CA ALA A 36 -20.60 0.68 -8.98
C ALA A 36 -21.24 -0.04 -10.17
N HIS A 37 -22.30 0.55 -10.72
CA HIS A 37 -22.99 0.05 -11.90
C HIS A 37 -22.86 1.05 -13.05
N MET A 38 -22.80 0.55 -14.27
CA MET A 38 -22.83 1.35 -15.50
C MET A 38 -23.96 0.84 -16.38
N ASN A 39 -24.70 1.75 -17.03
CA ASN A 39 -25.48 1.40 -18.21
C ASN A 39 -24.63 1.63 -19.48
N ALA A 40 -25.18 1.33 -20.65
CA ALA A 40 -24.48 1.54 -21.93
C ALA A 40 -23.99 2.99 -22.11
N GLU A 41 -24.81 3.96 -21.72
CA GLU A 41 -24.46 5.38 -21.80
C GLU A 41 -23.29 5.76 -20.88
N ALA A 42 -23.28 5.26 -19.63
CA ALA A 42 -22.20 5.50 -18.68
C ALA A 42 -20.87 4.91 -19.17
N LEU A 43 -20.92 3.71 -19.78
CA LEU A 43 -19.76 3.07 -20.38
C LEU A 43 -19.21 3.89 -21.55
N ALA A 44 -20.07 4.29 -22.49
CA ALA A 44 -19.69 5.13 -23.62
C ALA A 44 -19.12 6.49 -23.19
N ALA A 45 -19.74 7.13 -22.19
CA ALA A 45 -19.25 8.39 -21.62
C ALA A 45 -17.86 8.24 -20.98
N THR A 46 -17.61 7.11 -20.31
CA THR A 46 -16.31 6.81 -19.71
C THR A 46 -15.23 6.61 -20.75
N GLN A 47 -15.51 5.84 -21.80
CA GLN A 47 -14.59 5.61 -22.92
C GLN A 47 -14.25 6.91 -23.66
N SER A 48 -15.25 7.76 -23.89
CA SER A 48 -15.09 9.04 -24.60
C SER A 48 -14.30 10.07 -23.78
N SER A 49 -14.59 10.19 -22.48
CA SER A 49 -13.98 11.23 -21.63
C SER A 49 -12.66 10.81 -20.98
N GLY A 50 -12.39 9.51 -20.88
CA GLY A 50 -11.30 8.99 -20.05
C GLY A 50 -11.52 9.19 -18.55
N GLU A 51 -12.73 9.53 -18.10
CA GLU A 51 -13.08 9.71 -16.69
C GLU A 51 -14.28 8.83 -16.31
N ALA A 52 -14.18 8.14 -15.18
CA ALA A 52 -15.20 7.16 -14.78
C ALA A 52 -16.56 7.81 -14.52
N THR A 53 -17.55 7.36 -15.29
CA THR A 53 -18.96 7.77 -15.21
C THR A 53 -19.81 6.55 -14.89
N PHE A 54 -20.72 6.66 -13.93
CA PHE A 54 -21.54 5.55 -13.45
C PHE A 54 -23.03 5.84 -13.62
N TRP A 55 -23.85 4.80 -13.51
CA TRP A 55 -25.29 4.90 -13.39
C TRP A 55 -25.72 4.82 -11.92
N SER A 56 -26.38 5.86 -11.43
CA SER A 56 -26.93 5.87 -10.07
C SER A 56 -28.31 5.21 -10.06
N ARG A 57 -28.40 3.97 -9.54
CA ARG A 57 -29.67 3.23 -9.42
C ARG A 57 -30.73 3.97 -8.61
N SER A 58 -30.32 4.69 -7.56
CA SER A 58 -31.23 5.45 -6.70
C SER A 58 -31.69 6.77 -7.31
N ARG A 59 -30.86 7.40 -8.17
CA ARG A 59 -31.18 8.69 -8.80
C ARG A 59 -31.71 8.54 -10.23
N GLY A 60 -31.62 7.36 -10.82
CA GLY A 60 -32.03 7.08 -12.19
C GLY A 60 -31.33 7.94 -13.24
N ARG A 61 -30.04 8.27 -13.03
CA ARG A 61 -29.28 9.13 -13.94
C ARG A 61 -27.79 8.82 -13.95
N LEU A 62 -27.12 9.30 -15.00
CA LEU A 62 -25.66 9.34 -15.08
C LEU A 62 -25.08 10.16 -13.92
N TRP A 63 -23.97 9.67 -13.40
CA TRP A 63 -23.21 10.29 -12.34
C TRP A 63 -21.72 10.20 -12.67
N LYS A 64 -21.16 11.32 -13.08
CA LYS A 64 -19.72 11.45 -13.24
C LYS A 64 -19.06 11.53 -11.86
N LYS A 65 -18.19 10.57 -11.55
CA LYS A 65 -17.56 10.52 -10.23
C LYS A 65 -16.70 11.76 -10.04
N GLY A 66 -16.94 12.48 -8.95
CA GLY A 66 -16.19 13.69 -8.65
C GLY A 66 -16.68 14.96 -9.37
N GLU A 67 -17.79 14.92 -10.11
CA GLU A 67 -18.36 16.10 -10.78
C GLU A 67 -18.59 17.27 -9.82
N THR A 68 -19.04 17.00 -8.60
CA THR A 68 -19.26 18.04 -7.57
C THR A 68 -18.05 18.25 -6.66
N SER A 69 -17.25 17.20 -6.40
CA SER A 69 -16.18 17.25 -5.39
C SER A 69 -14.77 17.45 -5.96
N GLY A 70 -14.59 17.35 -7.28
CA GLY A 70 -13.29 17.28 -7.93
C GLY A 70 -12.61 15.91 -7.80
N ASN A 71 -13.26 14.92 -7.17
CA ASN A 71 -12.68 13.60 -6.88
C ASN A 71 -12.84 12.65 -8.07
N VAL A 72 -12.35 13.07 -9.25
CA VAL A 72 -12.52 12.31 -10.50
C VAL A 72 -11.64 11.08 -10.52
N LEU A 73 -12.05 10.04 -11.24
CA LEU A 73 -11.25 8.84 -11.46
C LEU A 73 -10.85 8.82 -12.93
N ARG A 74 -9.58 9.11 -13.23
CA ARG A 74 -9.06 9.11 -14.60
C ARG A 74 -8.74 7.68 -15.01
N VAL A 75 -9.40 7.19 -16.03
CA VAL A 75 -9.25 5.81 -16.50
C VAL A 75 -7.88 5.63 -17.14
N VAL A 76 -7.19 4.59 -16.71
CA VAL A 76 -5.89 4.15 -17.23
C VAL A 76 -6.11 2.98 -18.18
N GLU A 77 -6.93 2.02 -17.74
CA GLU A 77 -7.18 0.77 -18.45
C GLU A 77 -8.58 0.28 -18.07
N MET A 78 -9.23 -0.41 -19.02
CA MET A 78 -10.49 -1.11 -18.80
C MET A 78 -10.37 -2.53 -19.32
N ARG A 79 -10.81 -3.49 -18.50
CA ARG A 79 -10.92 -4.90 -18.83
C ARG A 79 -12.35 -5.36 -18.60
N ILE A 80 -12.69 -6.50 -19.17
CA ILE A 80 -13.97 -7.16 -18.99
C ILE A 80 -13.70 -8.63 -18.63
N ASP A 81 -14.57 -9.24 -17.83
CA ASP A 81 -14.43 -10.66 -17.47
C ASP A 81 -14.85 -11.60 -18.61
N CYS A 82 -14.75 -12.91 -18.37
CA CYS A 82 -14.92 -13.94 -19.38
C CYS A 82 -16.35 -14.01 -19.95
N ASP A 83 -17.37 -13.86 -19.09
CA ASP A 83 -18.78 -13.89 -19.45
C ASP A 83 -19.36 -12.50 -19.75
N GLN A 84 -18.46 -11.52 -19.79
CA GLN A 84 -18.67 -10.15 -20.22
C GLN A 84 -19.72 -9.38 -19.40
N ASP A 85 -19.97 -9.77 -18.14
CA ASP A 85 -20.98 -9.14 -17.27
C ASP A 85 -20.39 -8.30 -16.11
N ALA A 86 -19.05 -8.22 -16.04
CA ALA A 86 -18.36 -7.27 -15.19
C ALA A 86 -17.18 -6.58 -15.88
N LEU A 87 -17.01 -5.29 -15.54
CA LEU A 87 -15.88 -4.46 -15.94
C LEU A 87 -14.89 -4.31 -14.78
N TRP A 88 -13.61 -4.39 -15.10
CA TRP A 88 -12.52 -3.97 -14.23
C TRP A 88 -11.86 -2.70 -14.77
N ILE A 89 -12.02 -1.60 -14.05
CA ILE A 89 -11.48 -0.29 -14.40
C ILE A 89 -10.27 0.01 -13.50
N ILE A 90 -9.11 0.27 -14.11
CA ILE A 90 -7.93 0.75 -13.39
C ILE A 90 -7.91 2.27 -13.57
N ALA A 91 -7.87 3.02 -12.47
CA ALA A 91 -7.99 4.48 -12.50
C ALA A 91 -7.04 5.22 -11.55
N ASP A 92 -6.61 6.41 -11.96
CA ASP A 92 -5.87 7.36 -11.14
C ASP A 92 -6.87 8.34 -10.46
N PRO A 93 -7.02 8.32 -9.13
CA PRO A 93 -7.92 9.24 -8.42
C PRO A 93 -7.35 10.66 -8.37
N ALA A 94 -8.05 11.61 -8.97
CA ALA A 94 -7.88 13.04 -8.69
C ALA A 94 -8.66 13.42 -7.43
N GLY A 95 -8.20 14.43 -6.69
CA GLY A 95 -8.92 14.97 -5.52
C GLY A 95 -8.46 14.44 -4.14
N PRO A 96 -9.11 14.89 -3.05
CA PRO A 96 -8.65 14.95 -1.67
C PRO A 96 -8.49 13.59 -0.99
N ALA A 97 -8.62 12.45 -1.66
CA ALA A 97 -7.96 11.24 -1.16
C ALA A 97 -6.44 11.47 -1.15
N SER A 98 -5.89 12.02 -2.24
CA SER A 98 -4.50 12.48 -2.31
C SER A 98 -4.20 13.62 -1.33
N ALA A 99 -5.13 14.56 -1.10
CA ALA A 99 -4.92 15.64 -0.14
C ALA A 99 -5.03 15.16 1.32
N ALA A 100 -6.01 14.32 1.65
CA ALA A 100 -6.21 13.73 2.99
C ALA A 100 -5.10 12.74 3.35
N ILE A 101 -4.59 11.96 2.40
CA ILE A 101 -3.38 11.12 2.56
C ILE A 101 -2.14 12.01 2.76
N ARG A 102 -2.03 13.12 2.01
CA ARG A 102 -0.94 14.09 2.14
C ARG A 102 -1.02 14.91 3.44
N THR A 103 -2.21 15.12 4.00
CA THR A 103 -2.43 15.84 5.26
C THR A 103 -2.58 14.92 6.48
N GLY A 104 -2.60 13.58 6.30
CA GLY A 104 -2.65 12.59 7.37
C GLY A 104 -4.03 12.41 8.04
N LEU A 105 -5.12 12.76 7.34
CA LEU A 105 -6.50 12.62 7.83
C LEU A 105 -7.12 11.24 7.50
N ILE A 106 -6.63 10.59 6.44
CA ILE A 106 -6.94 9.21 6.06
C ILE A 106 -5.61 8.49 5.88
N ASP A 107 -5.46 7.32 6.48
CA ASP A 107 -4.25 6.52 6.34
C ASP A 107 -4.03 6.11 4.88
N ASP A 108 -2.79 6.26 4.44
CA ASP A 108 -2.33 5.80 3.13
C ASP A 108 -2.38 4.27 3.10
N PRO A 109 -3.19 3.63 2.23
CA PRO A 109 -3.25 2.17 2.16
C PRO A 109 -1.91 1.55 1.75
N THR A 110 -1.05 2.31 1.05
CA THR A 110 0.34 1.90 0.77
C THR A 110 1.27 2.05 1.98
N ARG A 111 0.83 2.63 3.10
CA ARG A 111 1.58 2.64 4.38
C ARG A 111 1.02 1.65 5.39
N ALA A 112 -0.27 1.36 5.34
CA ALA A 112 -0.93 0.42 6.25
C ALA A 112 -0.24 -0.95 6.26
N ASP A 113 0.25 -1.43 5.11
CA ASP A 113 0.93 -2.72 5.07
C ASP A 113 2.28 -2.70 5.78
N LEU A 114 2.99 -1.59 5.88
CA LEU A 114 4.32 -1.63 6.50
C LEU A 114 4.23 -1.64 8.03
N LEU A 115 3.11 -1.19 8.60
CA LEU A 115 2.93 -1.06 10.05
C LEU A 115 2.87 -2.42 10.75
N GLY A 116 3.41 -2.45 11.97
CA GLY A 116 3.39 -3.59 12.86
C GLY A 116 4.77 -4.12 13.22
N SER A 117 4.81 -5.38 13.67
CA SER A 117 6.02 -6.08 14.07
C SER A 117 6.41 -7.12 13.02
N TRP A 118 7.71 -7.28 12.88
CA TRP A 118 8.36 -8.12 11.88
C TRP A 118 9.47 -8.91 12.57
N ALA A 119 9.66 -10.16 12.18
CA ALA A 119 10.61 -11.04 12.83
C ALA A 119 11.24 -12.07 11.90
N LEU A 120 12.46 -12.48 12.25
CA LEU A 120 13.06 -13.75 11.86
C LEU A 120 13.78 -14.27 13.11
N ASP A 121 13.35 -15.41 13.66
CA ASP A 121 13.88 -15.99 14.91
C ASP A 121 13.94 -15.00 16.08
N THR A 122 15.12 -14.48 16.42
CA THR A 122 15.37 -13.47 17.48
C THR A 122 15.46 -12.04 16.94
N ASP A 123 15.61 -11.87 15.64
CA ASP A 123 15.70 -10.57 14.98
C ASP A 123 14.32 -9.93 14.89
N ARG A 124 14.27 -8.61 15.11
CA ARG A 124 13.01 -7.86 15.17
C ARG A 124 13.13 -6.59 14.37
N VAL A 125 12.10 -6.29 13.59
CA VAL A 125 11.86 -4.96 13.05
C VAL A 125 10.49 -4.49 13.51
N CYS A 126 10.40 -3.24 13.95
CA CYS A 126 9.12 -2.61 14.25
C CYS A 126 8.95 -1.43 13.31
N VAL A 127 7.73 -1.21 12.83
CA VAL A 127 7.39 -0.03 12.04
C VAL A 127 6.08 0.52 12.55
N VAL A 128 6.10 1.77 13.00
CA VAL A 128 4.97 2.41 13.67
C VAL A 128 4.74 3.82 13.14
N PRO A 129 3.52 4.37 13.24
CA PRO A 129 3.24 5.73 12.79
C PRO A 129 4.15 6.76 13.48
N GLY A 130 4.59 7.77 12.73
CA GLY A 130 5.37 8.91 13.22
C GLY A 130 4.74 10.25 12.85
N ALA A 131 5.37 11.34 13.28
CA ALA A 131 4.87 12.69 13.03
C ALA A 131 4.97 13.09 11.55
N LYS A 132 4.02 13.93 11.09
CA LYS A 132 4.01 14.54 9.74
C LYS A 132 4.14 13.51 8.60
N GLY A 133 3.49 12.35 8.74
CA GLY A 133 3.45 11.29 7.72
C GLY A 133 4.77 10.54 7.52
N ARG A 134 5.72 10.61 8.47
CA ARG A 134 6.90 9.72 8.51
C ARG A 134 6.56 8.45 9.28
N LEU A 135 7.26 7.36 8.98
CA LEU A 135 7.24 6.15 9.79
C LEU A 135 8.40 6.17 10.77
N ARG A 136 8.17 5.75 12.00
CA ARG A 136 9.26 5.40 12.94
C ARG A 136 9.54 3.92 12.77
N LEU A 137 10.80 3.55 12.89
CA LEU A 137 11.16 2.14 12.89
C LEU A 137 12.28 1.84 13.87
N GLY A 138 12.44 0.57 14.17
CA GLY A 138 13.60 0.04 14.84
C GLY A 138 13.97 -1.31 14.28
N ALA A 139 15.25 -1.62 14.29
CA ALA A 139 15.80 -2.91 13.87
C ALA A 139 16.69 -3.45 14.97
N LEU A 140 16.50 -4.72 15.29
CA LEU A 140 17.27 -5.51 16.23
C LEU A 140 17.72 -6.77 15.50
N VAL A 141 19.02 -7.01 15.51
CA VAL A 141 19.63 -8.28 15.10
C VAL A 141 20.40 -8.82 16.29
N ASP A 142 20.15 -10.07 16.67
CA ASP A 142 20.79 -10.69 17.83
C ASP A 142 21.52 -11.97 17.40
N TYR A 143 22.85 -11.93 17.42
CA TYR A 143 23.70 -13.09 17.13
C TYR A 143 24.08 -13.86 18.42
N GLY A 144 23.57 -13.43 19.58
CA GLY A 144 23.93 -13.98 20.87
C GLY A 144 25.27 -13.45 21.42
N GLU A 145 25.55 -13.78 22.68
CA GLU A 145 26.82 -13.44 23.36
C GLU A 145 27.20 -11.95 23.33
N GLY A 146 26.20 -11.05 23.26
CA GLY A 146 26.41 -9.60 23.19
C GLY A 146 26.81 -9.06 21.82
N GLN A 147 26.81 -9.90 20.78
CA GLN A 147 26.95 -9.49 19.39
C GLN A 147 25.59 -9.25 18.77
N GLY A 148 25.35 -8.03 18.29
CA GLY A 148 24.09 -7.68 17.67
C GLY A 148 24.07 -6.26 17.14
N CYS A 149 22.98 -5.91 16.50
CA CYS A 149 22.71 -4.56 16.03
C CYS A 149 21.42 -4.07 16.68
N ALA A 150 21.40 -2.83 17.15
CA ALA A 150 20.17 -2.21 17.65
C ALA A 150 20.13 -0.76 17.20
N ALA A 151 19.10 -0.42 16.41
CA ALA A 151 18.96 0.90 15.86
C ALA A 151 17.51 1.35 15.82
N SER A 152 17.29 2.64 16.02
CA SER A 152 15.99 3.29 15.88
C SER A 152 16.11 4.46 14.90
N GLY A 153 15.05 4.69 14.14
CA GLY A 153 15.13 5.59 13.00
C GLY A 153 13.79 5.92 12.37
N THR A 154 13.84 6.37 11.13
CA THR A 154 12.64 6.72 10.36
C THR A 154 12.66 6.07 8.99
N ALA A 155 11.47 5.80 8.46
CA ALA A 155 11.27 5.24 7.14
C ALA A 155 10.32 6.07 6.29
N ARG A 156 10.52 5.96 4.99
CA ARG A 156 9.57 6.39 3.97
C ARG A 156 9.43 5.27 2.94
N ARG A 157 8.20 4.85 2.68
CA ARG A 157 7.86 3.88 1.63
C ARG A 157 7.45 4.60 0.35
N SER A 158 7.87 4.06 -0.79
CA SER A 158 7.42 4.42 -2.13
C SER A 158 7.35 3.14 -2.95
N GLY A 159 6.12 2.62 -3.17
CA GLY A 159 5.92 1.33 -3.83
C GLY A 159 6.48 0.16 -3.01
N ASP A 160 7.35 -0.65 -3.62
CA ASP A 160 8.08 -1.76 -3.00
C ASP A 160 9.38 -1.31 -2.30
N ARG A 161 9.75 -0.03 -2.40
CA ARG A 161 10.99 0.50 -1.80
C ARG A 161 10.72 1.17 -0.47
N VAL A 162 11.55 0.86 0.51
CA VAL A 162 11.51 1.44 1.86
C VAL A 162 12.85 2.11 2.14
N GLN A 163 12.87 3.43 2.04
CA GLN A 163 14.03 4.22 2.46
C GLN A 163 14.10 4.21 4.00
N MET A 164 15.11 3.56 4.56
CA MET A 164 15.38 3.51 5.99
C MET A 164 16.50 4.48 6.36
N THR A 165 16.41 5.07 7.55
CA THR A 165 17.42 6.02 8.07
C THR A 165 17.59 5.84 9.58
N PHE A 166 18.78 5.40 9.98
CA PHE A 166 19.23 5.19 11.35
C PHE A 166 20.42 6.11 11.65
N GLY A 167 20.16 7.35 12.04
CA GLY A 167 21.22 8.36 12.17
C GLY A 167 21.95 8.61 10.84
N ALA A 168 23.25 8.32 10.78
CA ALA A 168 24.08 8.45 9.57
C ALA A 168 23.98 7.24 8.62
N CYS A 169 23.41 6.12 9.07
CA CYS A 169 23.17 4.94 8.25
C CYS A 169 21.89 5.12 7.45
N ARG A 170 22.01 5.07 6.11
CA ARG A 170 20.88 5.28 5.19
C ARG A 170 20.97 4.32 4.02
N PHE A 171 19.92 3.55 3.81
CA PHE A 171 19.84 2.56 2.73
C PHE A 171 18.38 2.32 2.33
N GLU A 172 18.20 1.66 1.19
CA GLU A 172 16.90 1.25 0.67
C GLU A 172 16.70 -0.25 0.91
N ALA A 173 15.63 -0.59 1.61
CA ALA A 173 15.15 -1.96 1.75
C ALA A 173 13.99 -2.22 0.78
N ARG A 174 13.73 -3.49 0.50
CA ARG A 174 12.57 -3.93 -0.29
C ARG A 174 11.44 -4.39 0.60
N PHE A 175 10.22 -4.14 0.16
CA PHE A 175 8.98 -4.61 0.75
C PHE A 175 8.27 -5.53 -0.24
N GLU A 176 8.06 -6.78 0.18
CA GLU A 176 7.48 -7.85 -0.63
C GLU A 176 6.17 -8.35 -0.01
N GLY A 177 5.29 -7.42 0.38
CA GLY A 177 3.96 -7.73 0.93
C GLY A 177 3.99 -8.20 2.39
N ASP A 178 4.60 -9.35 2.66
CA ASP A 178 4.74 -9.96 3.98
C ASP A 178 6.20 -10.09 4.43
N ARG A 179 7.13 -9.52 3.67
CA ARG A 179 8.56 -9.46 4.00
C ARG A 179 9.17 -8.08 3.85
N ILE A 180 10.15 -7.78 4.70
CA ILE A 180 11.08 -6.67 4.54
C ILE A 180 12.48 -7.25 4.33
N VAL A 181 13.11 -6.87 3.23
CA VAL A 181 14.41 -7.39 2.80
C VAL A 181 15.44 -6.26 2.78
N PHE A 182 16.44 -6.36 3.65
CA PHE A 182 17.56 -5.43 3.70
C PHE A 182 18.56 -5.81 2.60
N PRO A 183 19.28 -4.83 2.02
CA PRO A 183 20.24 -5.10 0.97
C PRO A 183 21.41 -5.94 1.50
N ALA A 184 22.03 -6.73 0.60
CA ALA A 184 23.19 -7.56 0.94
C ALA A 184 24.43 -6.73 1.34
N GLU A 185 24.50 -5.48 0.88
CA GLU A 185 25.55 -4.54 1.21
C GLU A 185 24.95 -3.28 1.84
N LEU A 186 25.55 -2.85 2.94
CA LEU A 186 25.19 -1.63 3.64
C LEU A 186 26.36 -0.63 3.64
N PRO A 187 26.07 0.68 3.69
CA PRO A 187 27.11 1.68 3.89
C PRO A 187 27.88 1.43 5.20
N ALA A 188 29.18 1.71 5.21
CA ALA A 188 30.02 1.59 6.41
C ALA A 188 29.51 2.42 7.61
N SER A 189 28.70 3.47 7.38
CA SER A 189 28.06 4.22 8.46
C SER A 189 27.09 3.38 9.31
N CYS A 190 26.63 2.24 8.78
CA CYS A 190 25.77 1.29 9.48
C CYS A 190 26.53 0.41 10.49
N ASP A 191 27.86 0.25 10.34
CA ASP A 191 28.66 -0.59 11.22
C ASP A 191 28.65 -0.09 12.67
N SER A 192 28.53 1.23 12.86
CA SER A 192 28.42 1.87 14.18
C SER A 192 27.16 1.48 14.98
N LEU A 193 26.18 0.84 14.33
CA LEU A 193 24.94 0.37 14.96
C LEU A 193 25.06 -1.04 15.54
N CYS A 194 26.20 -1.70 15.29
CA CYS A 194 26.43 -3.10 15.56
C CYS A 194 27.64 -3.31 16.48
N THR A 195 27.65 -4.41 17.21
CA THR A 195 28.77 -4.86 18.06
C THR A 195 29.40 -6.12 17.49
N GLY A 196 30.73 -6.22 17.60
CA GLY A 196 31.47 -7.40 17.13
C GLY A 196 31.42 -7.56 15.61
N ARG A 197 30.94 -8.72 15.14
CA ARG A 197 30.82 -9.04 13.70
C ARG A 197 29.37 -8.99 13.21
N ALA A 198 28.44 -8.51 14.02
CA ALA A 198 27.04 -8.41 13.64
C ALA A 198 26.85 -7.37 12.53
N SER A 199 25.82 -7.59 11.69
CA SER A 199 25.43 -6.65 10.65
C SER A 199 23.92 -6.66 10.45
N LEU A 200 23.39 -5.52 10.00
CA LEU A 200 22.01 -5.41 9.51
C LEU A 200 21.88 -5.85 8.04
N ALA A 201 22.99 -6.12 7.35
CA ALA A 201 23.00 -6.49 5.95
C ALA A 201 22.33 -7.85 5.74
N ALA A 202 21.64 -8.00 4.61
CA ALA A 202 20.88 -9.20 4.22
C ALA A 202 19.80 -9.65 5.21
N LEU A 203 19.44 -8.82 6.21
CA LEU A 203 18.34 -9.11 7.12
C LEU A 203 17.03 -9.24 6.33
N THR A 204 16.35 -10.37 6.48
CA THR A 204 15.03 -10.61 5.92
C THR A 204 14.09 -10.96 7.04
N VAL A 205 13.05 -10.16 7.26
CA VAL A 205 12.06 -10.38 8.32
C VAL A 205 10.68 -10.55 7.72
N GLU A 206 9.91 -11.47 8.31
CA GLU A 206 8.53 -11.74 7.93
C GLU A 206 7.56 -11.02 8.87
N ARG A 207 6.33 -10.80 8.41
CA ARG A 207 5.31 -10.15 9.24
C ARG A 207 4.94 -11.04 10.43
N LEU A 208 5.09 -10.50 11.63
CA LEU A 208 4.65 -11.15 12.86
C LEU A 208 3.25 -10.65 13.27
N SER A 209 3.02 -9.33 13.23
CA SER A 209 1.76 -8.72 13.64
C SER A 209 1.53 -7.42 12.89
N THR A 210 0.27 -7.09 12.59
CA THR A 210 -0.13 -5.76 12.07
C THR A 210 -0.47 -4.77 13.19
N SER A 211 -0.41 -5.21 14.46
CA SER A 211 -0.72 -4.37 15.61
C SER A 211 0.37 -3.34 15.87
N THR A 212 0.04 -2.06 15.68
CA THR A 212 0.94 -0.95 16.02
C THR A 212 1.20 -0.88 17.53
N ALA A 213 0.19 -1.14 18.36
CA ALA A 213 0.33 -1.14 19.82
C ALA A 213 1.33 -2.20 20.28
N GLU A 214 1.32 -3.39 19.69
CA GLU A 214 2.30 -4.43 19.98
C GLU A 214 3.70 -4.00 19.53
N ALA A 215 3.83 -3.50 18.31
CA ALA A 215 5.10 -3.03 17.76
C ALA A 215 5.73 -1.88 18.57
N GLU A 216 4.92 -0.99 19.15
CA GLU A 216 5.38 0.09 20.04
C GLU A 216 5.91 -0.41 21.39
N THR A 217 5.53 -1.62 21.80
CA THR A 217 6.02 -2.22 23.06
C THR A 217 7.28 -3.05 22.90
N LEU A 218 7.74 -3.28 21.66
CA LEU A 218 8.97 -4.04 21.39
C LEU A 218 10.19 -3.38 22.02
N ARG A 219 11.07 -4.19 22.59
CA ARG A 219 12.26 -3.75 23.31
C ARG A 219 13.51 -4.45 22.81
N THR A 220 14.62 -3.73 22.88
CA THR A 220 15.97 -4.28 22.79
C THR A 220 16.28 -5.15 24.01
N PRO A 221 17.30 -6.04 23.96
CA PRO A 221 17.75 -6.81 25.12
C PRO A 221 18.11 -5.94 26.33
N GLY A 222 18.58 -4.72 26.09
CA GLY A 222 18.85 -3.71 27.14
C GLY A 222 17.61 -3.00 27.70
N GLY A 223 16.40 -3.44 27.38
CA GLY A 223 15.13 -2.92 27.91
C GLY A 223 14.63 -1.61 27.28
N LYS A 224 15.40 -0.99 26.38
CA LYS A 224 14.98 0.22 25.64
C LYS A 224 13.97 -0.13 24.56
N LEU A 225 13.00 0.77 24.32
CA LEU A 225 12.04 0.63 23.23
C LEU A 225 12.75 0.57 21.88
N LEU A 226 12.37 -0.38 21.04
CA LEU A 226 12.92 -0.56 19.69
C LEU A 226 12.41 0.52 18.74
N CYS A 227 11.11 0.86 18.84
CA CYS A 227 10.47 1.97 18.18
C CYS A 227 10.14 3.08 19.19
N PRO A 228 11.12 3.92 19.60
CA PRO A 228 10.89 4.95 20.61
C PRO A 228 9.83 5.94 20.15
N THR A 229 9.03 6.45 21.10
CA THR A 229 8.12 7.56 20.86
C THR A 229 8.92 8.77 20.37
N ALA A 230 8.33 9.57 19.47
CA ALA A 230 8.96 10.83 19.08
C ALA A 230 9.15 11.66 20.35
N SER A 231 10.39 12.02 20.68
CA SER A 231 10.66 12.92 21.79
C SER A 231 9.87 14.20 21.54
N ALA A 232 8.97 14.54 22.48
CA ALA A 232 8.41 15.88 22.55
C ALA A 232 9.57 16.82 22.86
N ASN A 233 10.08 17.49 21.83
CA ASN A 233 10.82 18.74 22.01
C ASN A 233 9.82 19.87 22.19
#